data_AF-A0A4Z2E1C5-F1
#
_entry.id   AF-A0A4Z2E1C5-F1
#
_cell.length_a   1.000
_cell.length_b   1.000
_cell.length_c   1.000
_cell.angle_alpha   90.00
_cell.angle_beta   90.00
_cell.angle_gamma   90.00
#
_symmetry.space_group_name_H-M   'P 1'
#
loop_
_entity.id
_entity.type
_entity.pdbx_description
1 polymer ?
#
loop_
_entity_poly.entity_id
_entity_poly.type
_entity_poly.pdbx_seq_one_letter_code
_entity_poly.pdbx_strand_id
1 'polypeptide(L)' 'MAGNDENFSAELRNATAAVKNHVARFNDLRFVGRSGRGEQASDWRRGTSQSHRTCVWGRGRRNAYE' A
#
# COMPACT_ATOMS: atom_id res chain seq x y z
N MET A 1 -1.33 -7.77 -1.28
CA MET A 1 -2.60 -7.37 -1.92
C MET A 1 -2.77 -5.88 -1.74
N ALA A 2 -3.38 -5.21 -2.71
CA ALA A 2 -3.75 -3.80 -2.60
C ALA A 2 -5.25 -3.70 -2.84
N GLY A 3 -5.92 -2.82 -2.11
CA GLY A 3 -7.35 -2.63 -2.27
C GLY A 3 -7.85 -1.41 -1.52
N ASN A 4 -9.01 -0.93 -1.94
CA ASN A 4 -9.77 0.16 -1.35
C ASN A 4 -11.29 -0.14 -1.46
N ASP A 5 -12.14 0.81 -1.07
CA ASP A 5 -13.59 0.62 -1.05
C ASP A 5 -14.19 0.39 -2.45
N GLU A 6 -13.55 0.91 -3.50
CA GLU A 6 -14.00 0.70 -4.89
C GLU A 6 -13.44 -0.59 -5.50
N ASN A 7 -12.25 -0.99 -5.09
CA ASN A 7 -11.54 -2.14 -5.62
C ASN A 7 -10.93 -2.97 -4.49
N PHE A 8 -11.66 -4.00 -4.04
CA PHE A 8 -11.26 -4.84 -2.91
C PHE A 8 -9.92 -5.56 -3.13
N SER A 9 -9.58 -5.91 -4.38
CA SER A 9 -8.34 -6.60 -4.72
C SER A 9 -7.82 -6.13 -6.08
N ALA A 10 -7.04 -5.06 -6.05
CA ALA A 10 -6.39 -4.52 -7.22
C ALA A 10 -5.33 -5.46 -7.80
N GLU A 11 -5.26 -5.51 -9.13
CA GLU A 11 -4.24 -6.28 -9.85
C GLU A 11 -2.85 -5.68 -9.62
N LEU A 12 -1.91 -6.55 -9.24
CA LEU A 12 -0.51 -6.21 -9.00
C LEU A 12 0.39 -7.10 -9.86
N ARG A 13 1.49 -6.53 -10.35
CA ARG A 13 2.57 -7.30 -10.99
C ARG A 13 3.82 -7.25 -10.12
N ASN A 14 4.55 -8.36 -10.09
CA ASN A 14 5.76 -8.53 -9.27
C ASN A 14 5.50 -8.31 -7.76
N ALA A 15 4.34 -8.77 -7.27
CA ALA A 15 3.86 -8.57 -5.90
C ALA A 15 4.52 -9.47 -4.84
N THR A 16 5.48 -10.30 -5.24
CA THR A 16 6.19 -11.24 -4.35
C THR A 16 7.67 -10.91 -4.35
N ALA A 17 8.30 -10.90 -3.18
CA ALA A 17 9.73 -10.70 -3.01
C ALA A 17 10.29 -11.69 -1.97
N ALA A 18 11.50 -12.18 -2.21
CA ALA A 18 12.24 -12.93 -1.21
C ALA A 18 12.78 -11.99 -0.11
N VAL A 19 12.77 -12.44 1.14
CA VAL A 19 13.35 -11.69 2.27
C VAL A 19 14.83 -12.04 2.36
N LYS A 20 15.70 -11.03 2.43
CA LYS A 20 17.14 -11.20 2.69
C LYS A 20 17.57 -10.18 3.75
N ASN A 21 18.26 -10.62 4.79
CA ASN A 21 18.70 -9.76 5.90
C ASN A 21 17.55 -8.93 6.51
N HIS A 22 16.40 -9.58 6.76
CA HIS A 22 15.18 -8.94 7.28
C HIS A 22 14.58 -7.83 6.40
N VAL A 23 15.05 -7.69 5.15
CA VAL A 23 14.53 -6.73 4.17
C VAL A 23 13.90 -7.48 3.00
N ALA A 24 12.64 -7.16 2.69
CA ALA A 24 12.00 -7.57 1.45
C ALA A 24 12.17 -6.47 0.40
N ARG A 25 12.86 -6.75 -0.71
CA ARG A 25 13.03 -5.81 -1.82
C ARG A 25 12.26 -6.30 -3.03
N PHE A 26 11.23 -5.57 -3.41
CA PHE A 26 10.49 -5.85 -4.64
C PHE A 26 11.26 -5.33 -5.84
N ASN A 27 11.40 -6.18 -6.87
CA ASN A 27 11.96 -5.78 -8.15
C ASN A 27 10.81 -5.30 -9.03
N ASP A 28 10.70 -3.99 -9.21
CA ASP A 28 9.70 -3.37 -10.09
C ASP A 28 8.25 -3.80 -9.75
N LEU A 29 7.84 -3.56 -8.49
CA LEU A 29 6.45 -3.75 -8.06
C LEU A 29 5.54 -2.76 -8.79
N ARG A 30 4.49 -3.25 -9.45
CA ARG A 30 3.56 -2.39 -10.20
C ARG A 30 2.12 -2.58 -9.76
N PHE A 31 1.39 -1.47 -9.71
CA PHE A 31 -0.06 -1.41 -9.53
C PHE A 31 -0.72 -1.29 -10.92
N VAL A 32 -1.52 -2.27 -11.32
CA VAL A 32 -2.20 -2.29 -12.62
C VAL A 32 -3.65 -1.81 -12.50
N GLY A 33 -4.31 -2.13 -11.39
CA GLY A 33 -5.65 -1.65 -11.07
C GLY A 33 -5.69 -0.13 -10.83
N ARG A 34 -6.80 0.51 -11.23
CA ARG A 34 -7.07 1.92 -10.92
C ARG A 34 -7.60 2.04 -9.49
N SER A 35 -7.23 3.11 -8.78
CA SER A 35 -7.67 3.37 -7.41
C SER A 35 -8.92 4.24 -7.30
N GLY A 36 -9.50 4.70 -8.42
CA GLY A 36 -10.67 5.58 -8.39
C GLY A 36 -10.37 7.06 -8.63
N ARG A 37 -11.41 7.88 -8.81
CA ARG A 37 -11.28 9.33 -9.08
C ARG A 37 -11.09 10.09 -7.75
N GLY A 38 -9.93 10.74 -7.57
CA GLY A 38 -9.63 11.59 -6.40
C GLY A 38 -8.58 11.04 -5.43
N GLU A 39 -8.02 9.85 -5.69
CA GLU A 39 -6.88 9.33 -4.93
C GLU A 39 -5.55 9.87 -5.49
N GLN A 40 -4.91 10.81 -4.80
CA GLN A 40 -3.59 11.31 -5.19
C GLN A 40 -2.47 10.58 -4.44
N ALA A 41 -1.40 10.21 -5.17
CA ALA A 41 -0.26 9.49 -4.61
C ALA A 41 0.52 10.25 -3.52
N SER A 42 0.36 11.58 -3.44
CA SER A 42 1.07 12.44 -2.50
C SER A 42 0.67 12.26 -1.02
N ASP A 43 -0.42 11.54 -0.73
CA ASP A 43 -0.97 11.42 0.63
C ASP A 43 -0.67 10.06 1.31
N TRP A 44 0.14 9.20 0.68
CA TRP A 44 0.53 7.92 1.24
C TRP A 44 1.57 8.10 2.36
N ARG A 45 1.23 7.69 3.58
CA ARG A 45 2.18 7.61 4.70
C ARG A 45 2.39 6.16 5.12
N ARG A 46 3.62 5.87 5.56
CA ARG A 46 4.01 4.56 6.06
C ARG A 46 3.42 4.37 7.47
N GLY A 47 2.30 3.66 7.59
CA GLY A 47 1.69 3.32 8.88
C GLY A 47 1.94 1.85 9.21
N THR A 48 3.01 1.54 9.94
CA THR A 48 3.26 0.14 10.34
C THR A 48 2.43 -0.21 11.57
N SER A 49 1.39 -1.02 11.42
CA SER A 49 0.83 -1.76 12.57
C SER A 49 1.72 -2.98 12.83
N GLN A 50 2.42 -2.99 13.97
CA GLN A 50 3.32 -4.07 14.37
C GLN A 50 2.59 -5.33 14.88
N SER A 51 1.27 -5.30 15.05
CA SER A 51 0.57 -6.34 15.78
C SER A 51 0.39 -7.66 15.00
N HIS A 52 0.49 -7.65 13.66
CA HIS A 52 0.32 -8.85 12.84
C HIS A 52 1.44 -8.95 11.82
N ARG A 53 1.73 -10.15 11.27
CA ARG A 53 2.76 -10.43 10.26
C ARG A 53 2.53 -9.71 8.90
N THR A 54 1.68 -8.69 8.91
CA THR A 54 1.17 -7.95 7.76
C THR A 54 1.48 -6.47 7.95
N CYS A 55 2.26 -5.91 7.03
CA CYS A 55 2.47 -4.47 6.96
C CYS A 55 1.36 -3.87 6.10
N VAL A 56 0.53 -2.99 6.68
CA VAL A 56 -0.46 -2.20 5.95
C VAL A 56 0.18 -0.87 5.57
N TRP A 57 -0.08 -0.38 4.36
CA TRP A 57 0.19 1.01 3.99
C TRP A 57 -1.18 1.70 3.88
N GLY A 58 -1.30 2.91 4.42
CA GLY A 58 -2.58 3.63 4.45
C GLY A 58 -2.38 5.13 4.26
N ARG A 59 -3.44 5.85 3.89
CA ARG A 59 -3.39 7.31 3.85
C ARG A 59 -3.29 7.88 5.26
N GLY A 60 -2.42 8.85 5.45
CA GLY A 60 -2.41 9.62 6.69
C GLY A 60 -3.44 10.74 6.58
N ARG A 61 -4.63 10.59 7.18
CA ARG A 61 -5.51 11.76 7.39
C ARG A 61 -4.71 12.76 8.25
N ARG A 62 -4.32 13.90 7.68
CA ARG A 62 -4.06 15.07 8.53
C ARG A 62 -5.38 15.33 9.24
N ASN A 63 -5.39 15.22 10.56
CA ASN A 63 -6.49 15.75 11.33
C ASN A 63 -6.65 17.22 10.93
N ALA A 64 -7.70 17.53 10.17
CA ALA A 64 -8.20 18.88 10.03
C ALA A 64 -8.97 19.16 11.31
N TYR A 65 -8.25 19.52 12.36
CA TYR A 65 -8.81 20.37 13.40
C TYR A 65 -8.42 21.81 13.01
N GLU A 66 -9.17 22.36 12.06
CA GLU A 66 -9.64 23.75 12.01
C GLU A 66 -11.13 23.70 11.72
#